data_AF-A0A659UB96-F1
#
_entry.id   AF-A0A659UB96-F1
#
_cell.length_a   1.000
_cell.length_b   1.000
_cell.length_c   1.000
_cell.angle_alpha   90.00
_cell.angle_beta   90.00
_cell.angle_gamma   90.00
#
_symmetry.space_group_name_H-M   'P 1'
#
loop_
_entity.id
_entity.type
_entity.pdbx_description
1 polymer ?
#
loop_
_entity_poly.entity_id
_entity_poly.type
_entity_poly.pdbx_seq_one_letter_code
_entity_poly.pdbx_strand_id
1 'polypeptide(L)' 'MSSFSLKSLQDAAGPVSRETFERLVAFEDMFQKWNRSINLVAQSTSADV' A
#
# COMPACT_ATOMS: atom_id res chain seq x y z
N MET A 1 -1.77 8.16 -7.19
CA MET A 1 -0.67 7.17 -7.20
C MET A 1 0.23 7.49 -6.03
N SER A 2 0.24 6.63 -5.02
CA SER A 2 1.02 6.85 -3.79
C SER A 2 2.52 6.84 -4.14
N SER A 3 3.23 7.92 -3.82
CA SER A 3 4.65 8.12 -4.12
C SER A 3 5.56 7.33 -3.16
N PHE A 4 5.18 6.12 -2.76
CA PHE A 4 6.00 5.31 -1.86
C PHE A 4 7.13 4.66 -2.63
N SER A 5 8.34 4.78 -2.09
CA SER A 5 9.55 4.19 -2.66
C SER A 5 10.04 3.04 -1.78
N LEU A 6 10.80 2.12 -2.38
CA LEU A 6 11.49 1.06 -1.65
C LEU A 6 12.36 1.65 -0.53
N LYS A 7 13.05 2.78 -0.80
CA LYS A 7 13.90 3.46 0.18
C LYS A 7 13.09 3.93 1.40
N SER A 8 11.96 4.60 1.19
CA SER A 8 11.09 5.02 2.30
C SER A 8 10.55 3.84 3.11
N LEU A 9 10.28 2.70 2.47
CA LEU A 9 9.88 1.49 3.19
C LEU A 9 11.04 0.92 4.02
N GLN A 10 12.25 0.91 3.46
CA GLN A 10 13.44 0.45 4.17
C GLN A 10 13.78 1.34 5.38
N ASP A 11 13.60 2.65 5.25
CA ASP A 11 13.84 3.60 6.33
C ASP A 11 12.88 3.36 7.52
N ALA A 12 11.64 2.93 7.25
CA ALA A 12 10.61 2.70 8.27
C ALA A 12 10.62 1.27 8.86
N ALA A 13 10.84 0.25 8.03
CA ALA A 13 10.68 -1.16 8.40
C ALA A 13 12.01 -1.93 8.49
N GLY A 14 13.15 -1.28 8.15
CA GLY A 14 14.45 -1.92 8.05
C GLY A 14 14.65 -2.62 6.69
N PRO A 15 15.65 -3.51 6.56
CA PRO A 15 16.03 -4.09 5.28
C PRO A 15 14.92 -4.99 4.73
N VAL A 16 14.26 -4.50 3.68
CA VAL A 16 13.27 -5.24 2.88
C VAL A 16 13.80 -5.45 1.45
N SER A 17 13.45 -6.57 0.85
CA SER A 17 13.82 -6.87 -0.53
C SER A 17 12.93 -6.11 -1.53
N ARG A 18 13.41 -6.00 -2.78
CA ARG A 18 12.62 -5.45 -3.88
C ARG A 18 11.35 -6.26 -4.13
N GLU A 19 11.44 -7.59 -4.04
CA GLU A 19 10.31 -8.49 -4.21
C GLU A 19 9.24 -8.25 -3.13
N THR A 20 9.64 -8.04 -1.87
CA THR A 20 8.69 -7.70 -0.80
C THR A 20 7.99 -6.38 -1.09
N PHE A 21 8.72 -5.36 -1.55
CA PHE A 21 8.13 -4.08 -1.93
C PHE A 21 7.11 -4.25 -3.07
N GLU A 22 7.46 -4.95 -4.14
CA GLU A 22 6.56 -5.20 -5.27
C GLU A 22 5.28 -5.96 -4.86
N ARG A 23 5.40 -6.95 -3.96
CA ARG A 23 4.24 -7.67 -3.40
C ARG A 23 3.34 -6.76 -2.55
N LEU A 24 3.91 -5.82 -1.80
CA LEU A 24 3.14 -4.86 -1.01
C LEU A 24 2.37 -3.88 -1.91
N VAL A 25 2.99 -3.41 -3.00
CA VAL A 25 2.31 -2.56 -3.99
C VAL A 25 1.15 -3.32 -4.65
N ALA A 26 1.38 -4.56 -5.10
CA ALA A 26 0.32 -5.37 -5.69
C ALA A 26 -0.82 -5.66 -4.68
N PHE A 27 -0.48 -5.86 -3.41
CA PHE A 27 -1.47 -6.00 -2.34
C PHE A 27 -2.29 -4.71 -2.15
N GLU A 28 -1.65 -3.54 -2.11
CA GLU A 28 -2.33 -2.25 -1.96
C GLU A 28 -3.33 -2.02 -3.10
N ASP A 29 -2.94 -2.27 -4.35
CA ASP A 29 -3.83 -2.12 -5.51
C ASP A 29 -5.06 -3.01 -5.41
N MET A 30 -4.87 -4.28 -5.03
CA MET A 30 -5.97 -5.22 -4.83
C MET A 30 -6.85 -4.77 -3.67
N PHE A 31 -6.25 -4.34 -2.56
CA PHE A 31 -6.96 -3.87 -1.39
C PHE A 31 -7.83 -2.66 -1.70
N GLN A 32 -7.28 -1.65 -2.38
CA GLN A 32 -8.03 -0.45 -2.78
C GLN A 32 -9.20 -0.79 -3.72
N LYS A 33 -8.98 -1.71 -4.67
CA LYS A 33 -10.04 -2.19 -5.57
C LYS A 33 -11.22 -2.76 -4.80
N TRP A 34 -10.96 -3.64 -3.83
CA TRP A 34 -12.02 -4.26 -3.04
C TRP A 34 -12.63 -3.32 -2.02
N ASN A 35 -11.84 -2.40 -1.45
CA ASN A 35 -12.35 -1.42 -0.51
C ASN A 35 -13.47 -0.55 -1.11
N ARG A 36 -13.36 -0.18 -2.39
CA ARG A 36 -14.41 0.56 -3.12
C ARG A 36 -15.72 -0.22 -3.27
N SER A 37 -15.66 -1.55 -3.25
CA SER A 37 -16.83 -2.42 -3.49
C SER A 37 -17.52 -2.85 -2.22
N ILE A 38 -16.78 -3.12 -1.14
CA ILE A 38 -17.31 -3.75 0.08
C ILE A 38 -16.86 -3.07 1.38
N ASN A 39 -16.29 -1.86 1.31
CA ASN A 39 -15.86 -1.07 2.48
C ASN A 39 -15.01 -1.88 3.47
N LEU A 40 -13.83 -2.34 3.03
CA LEU A 40 -12.86 -3.07 3.85
C LEU A 40 -12.28 -2.22 4.99
N VAL A 41 -12.19 -0.91 4.79
CA VAL A 41 -11.78 0.09 5.78
C VAL A 41 -12.72 1.29 5.73
N ALA A 42 -12.80 2.02 6.85
CA ALA A 42 -13.57 3.25 6.91
C ALA A 42 -13.05 4.25 5.88
N GLN A 43 -13.96 4.94 5.17
CA GLN A 43 -13.59 5.96 4.17
C GLN A 43 -12.76 7.10 4.78
N SER A 44 -12.91 7.39 6.07
CA SER A 44 -12.10 8.38 6.78
C SER A 44 -10.62 7.99 6.90
N THR A 45 -10.28 6.73 6.62
CA THR A 45 -8.91 6.19 6.70
C THR A 45 -8.31 5.90 5.32
N SER A 46 -9.11 5.91 4.26
CA SER A 46 -8.57 6.00 2.89
C SER A 46 -8.10 7.44 2.69
N ALA A 47 -6.80 7.67 2.78
CA ALA A 47 -6.22 8.94 2.33
C ALA A 47 -6.71 9.19 0.90
N ASP A 48 -7.34 10.35 0.67
CA ASP A 48 -7.90 10.75 -0.63
C ASP A 48 -6.87 10.45 -1.74
N VAL A 49 -7.27 9.60 -2.69
CA VAL A 49 -6.48 9.20 -3.86
C VAL A 49 -6.61 10.19 -5.00
#